data_AF-A0A383F1L1-F1
#
_entry.id   AF-A0A383F1L1-F1
#
_cell.length_a   1.000
_cell.length_b   1.000
_cell.length_c   1.000
_cell.angle_alpha   90.00
_cell.angle_beta   90.00
_cell.angle_gamma   90.00
#
_symmetry.space_group_name_H-M   'P 1'
#
loop_
_entity.id
_entity.type
_entity.pdbx_description
1 polymer ?
#
loop_
_entity_poly.entity_id
_entity_poly.type
_entity_poly.pdbx_seq_one_letter_code
_entity_poly.pdbx_strand_id
1 'polypeptide(L)'
;MVAKIRQFRWDDAEQITGLFNTINGIVGTEKEFSHELMSQTLAHPSCRPEVNCFVAESPGGQLVGYALASPEIPIGRTVASGGVLEEHRSSGIGRSLLGRISDHVENLGVAVFHIQASLASQHARHMLESEDFVHVKDYWQ
;
A
#
# COMPACT_ATOMS: atom_id res chain seq x y z
N MET A 1 -11.93 -15.93 6.93
CA MET A 1 -11.59 -14.78 7.80
C MET A 1 -11.84 -13.52 6.99
N VAL A 2 -12.56 -12.53 7.51
CA VAL A 2 -12.77 -11.26 6.82
C VAL A 2 -11.93 -10.21 7.53
N ALA A 3 -10.88 -9.72 6.88
CA ALA A 3 -10.11 -8.59 7.40
C ALA A 3 -10.93 -7.30 7.24
N LYS A 4 -10.81 -6.40 8.20
CA LYS A 4 -11.44 -5.08 8.16
C LYS A 4 -10.51 -4.10 7.47
N ILE A 5 -10.97 -3.43 6.42
CA ILE A 5 -10.23 -2.33 5.81
C ILE A 5 -10.61 -1.02 6.51
N ARG A 6 -9.60 -0.28 6.95
CA ARG A 6 -9.77 1.04 7.59
C ARG A 6 -8.61 1.96 7.24
N GLN A 7 -8.75 3.24 7.52
CA GLN A 7 -7.63 4.17 7.44
C GLN A 7 -6.60 3.90 8.54
N PHE A 8 -5.36 4.26 8.24
CA PHE A 8 -4.24 4.26 9.16
C PHE A 8 -4.50 5.18 10.35
N ARG A 9 -3.94 4.79 11.51
CA ARG A 9 -3.88 5.58 12.75
C ARG A 9 -2.46 5.53 13.27
N TRP A 10 -2.04 6.55 14.01
CA TRP A 10 -0.67 6.59 14.54
C TRP A 10 -0.32 5.41 15.47
N ASP A 11 -1.30 4.82 16.15
CA ASP A 11 -1.12 3.57 16.92
C ASP A 11 -0.71 2.36 16.04
N ASP A 12 -0.92 2.44 14.72
CA ASP A 12 -0.50 1.43 13.75
C ASP A 12 0.97 1.58 13.33
N ALA A 13 1.64 2.67 13.69
CA ALA A 13 2.95 3.04 13.13
C ALA A 13 4.01 1.95 13.33
N GLU A 14 4.01 1.25 14.46
CA GLU A 14 4.93 0.12 14.68
C GLU A 14 4.56 -1.10 13.82
N GLN A 15 3.29 -1.49 13.80
CA GLN A 15 2.83 -2.63 13.01
C GLN A 15 3.02 -2.41 11.51
N ILE A 16 2.75 -1.20 11.01
CA ILE A 16 2.91 -0.90 9.59
C ILE A 16 4.39 -0.89 9.18
N THR A 17 5.32 -0.52 10.06
CA THR A 17 6.77 -0.64 9.80
C THR A 17 7.14 -2.10 9.55
N GLY A 18 6.78 -2.99 10.47
CA GLY A 18 7.07 -4.42 10.32
C GLY A 18 6.41 -5.00 9.07
N LEU A 19 5.13 -4.69 8.87
CA LEU A 19 4.37 -5.11 7.69
C LEU A 19 5.01 -4.64 6.38
N PHE A 20 5.42 -3.38 6.29
CA PHE A 20 6.09 -2.80 5.13
C PHE A 20 7.40 -3.53 4.85
N ASN A 21 8.24 -3.72 5.87
CA ASN A 21 9.53 -4.39 5.71
C ASN A 21 9.35 -5.84 5.21
N THR A 22 8.39 -6.57 5.79
CA THR A 22 8.09 -7.95 5.40
C THR A 22 7.55 -8.04 3.97
N ILE A 23 6.57 -7.21 3.60
CA ILE A 23 5.96 -7.22 2.25
C ILE A 23 6.99 -6.87 1.18
N ASN A 24 7.89 -5.92 1.46
CA ASN A 24 8.91 -5.50 0.51
C ASN A 24 10.18 -6.38 0.54
N GLY A 25 10.25 -7.37 1.43
CA GLY A 25 11.38 -8.30 1.52
C GLY A 25 12.70 -7.64 1.94
N ILE A 26 12.63 -6.60 2.78
CA ILE A 26 13.79 -5.79 3.19
C ILE A 26 14.20 -6.02 4.66
N VAL A 27 13.53 -6.92 5.38
CA VAL A 27 13.90 -7.31 6.75
C VAL A 27 15.34 -7.83 6.78
N GLY A 28 16.16 -7.32 7.72
CA GLY A 28 17.56 -7.69 7.90
C GLY A 28 18.52 -7.11 6.85
N THR A 29 18.04 -6.24 5.96
CA THR A 29 18.86 -5.55 4.97
C THR A 29 19.17 -4.12 5.40
N GLU A 30 20.16 -3.47 4.76
CA GLU A 30 20.45 -2.05 4.99
C GLU A 30 19.30 -1.10 4.61
N LYS A 31 18.29 -1.61 3.87
CA LYS A 31 17.09 -0.87 3.46
C LYS A 31 15.94 -1.00 4.46
N GLU A 32 16.07 -1.84 5.49
CA GLU A 32 15.04 -2.05 6.49
C GLU A 32 14.65 -0.73 7.17
N PHE A 33 13.36 -0.44 7.25
CA PHE A 33 12.89 0.74 7.97
C PHE A 33 12.89 0.46 9.46
N SER A 34 13.52 1.34 10.24
CA SER A 34 13.25 1.43 11.67
C SER A 34 11.88 2.07 11.90
N HIS A 35 11.30 1.84 13.08
CA HIS A 35 10.06 2.51 13.48
C HIS A 35 10.18 4.03 13.45
N GLU A 36 11.33 4.57 13.86
CA GLU A 36 11.62 6.00 13.82
C GLU A 36 11.63 6.54 12.39
N LEU A 37 12.36 5.88 11.47
CA LEU A 37 12.44 6.31 10.08
C LEU A 37 11.07 6.22 9.39
N MET A 38 10.32 5.14 9.63
CA MET A 38 8.96 5.00 9.10
C MET A 38 8.04 6.11 9.65
N SER A 39 8.10 6.39 10.95
CA SER A 39 7.29 7.44 11.57
C SER A 39 7.61 8.81 10.98
N GLN A 40 8.88 9.13 10.75
CA GLN A 40 9.29 10.36 10.07
C GLN A 40 8.80 10.41 8.62
N THR A 41 8.88 9.28 7.90
CA THR A 41 8.40 9.16 6.52
C THR A 41 6.89 9.41 6.44
N LEU A 42 6.11 8.78 7.32
CA LEU A 42 4.66 8.93 7.41
C LEU A 42 4.26 10.35 7.89
N ALA A 43 5.08 10.99 8.73
CA ALA A 43 4.83 12.33 9.23
C ALA A 43 5.09 13.43 8.18
N HIS A 44 5.70 13.09 7.04
CA HIS A 44 5.94 14.06 5.98
C HIS A 44 4.60 14.70 5.53
N PRO A 45 4.48 16.03 5.45
CA PRO A 45 3.19 16.70 5.22
C PRO A 45 2.47 16.29 3.94
N SER A 46 3.20 15.83 2.92
CA SER A 46 2.60 15.32 1.68
C SER A 46 2.04 13.90 1.81
N CYS A 47 2.49 13.11 2.79
CA CYS A 47 2.07 11.72 2.97
C CYS A 47 0.64 11.64 3.52
N ARG A 48 0.31 12.42 4.57
CA ARG A 48 -1.01 12.46 5.22
C ARG A 48 -1.61 11.04 5.40
N PRO A 49 -0.94 10.15 6.13
CA PRO A 49 -1.24 8.71 6.13
C PRO A 49 -2.63 8.39 6.68
N GLU A 50 -3.15 9.18 7.62
CA GLU A 50 -4.52 9.01 8.16
C GLU A 50 -5.61 9.19 7.09
N VAL A 51 -5.29 9.80 5.95
CA VAL A 51 -6.18 10.00 4.82
C VAL A 51 -5.80 9.10 3.65
N ASN A 52 -4.51 9.02 3.34
CA ASN A 52 -3.99 8.39 2.13
C ASN A 52 -3.55 6.93 2.31
N CYS A 53 -3.58 6.40 3.54
CA CYS A 53 -3.19 5.03 3.83
C CYS A 53 -4.39 4.23 4.36
N PHE A 54 -4.63 3.09 3.72
CA PHE A 54 -5.57 2.08 4.17
C PHE A 54 -4.81 0.85 4.64
N VAL A 55 -5.26 0.28 5.74
CA VAL A 55 -4.71 -0.94 6.33
C VAL A 55 -5.78 -2.02 6.40
N ALA A 56 -5.37 -3.27 6.22
CA ALA A 56 -6.18 -4.44 6.43
C ALA A 56 -5.87 -5.03 7.79
N GLU A 57 -6.85 -5.03 8.68
CA GLU A 57 -6.74 -5.51 10.05
C GLU A 57 -7.43 -6.89 10.15
N SER A 58 -6.70 -7.89 10.63
CA SER A 58 -7.27 -9.21 10.94
C SER A 58 -8.23 -9.13 12.14
N PRO A 59 -9.10 -10.13 12.35
CA PRO A 59 -9.98 -10.16 13.53
C PRO A 59 -9.24 -10.10 14.88
N GLY A 60 -7.96 -10.48 14.92
CA GLY A 60 -7.11 -10.40 16.10
C GLY A 60 -6.42 -9.04 16.31
N GLY A 61 -6.74 -8.03 15.50
CA GLY A 61 -6.15 -6.68 15.60
C GLY A 61 -4.76 -6.54 14.99
N GLN A 62 -4.29 -7.56 14.26
CA GLN A 62 -2.99 -7.51 13.57
C GLN A 62 -3.15 -6.97 12.15
N LEU A 63 -2.27 -6.07 11.73
CA LEU A 63 -2.23 -5.61 10.34
C LEU A 63 -1.64 -6.67 9.42
N VAL A 64 -2.35 -6.98 8.34
CA VAL A 64 -2.00 -8.05 7.39
C VAL A 64 -1.78 -7.56 5.97
N GLY A 65 -2.05 -6.27 5.72
CA GLY A 65 -1.86 -5.63 4.42
C GLY A 65 -2.09 -4.13 4.50
N TYR A 66 -1.61 -3.42 3.49
CA TYR A 66 -1.77 -1.97 3.39
C TYR A 66 -1.83 -1.51 1.93
N ALA A 67 -2.38 -0.33 1.71
CA ALA A 67 -2.28 0.44 0.48
C ALA A 67 -2.04 1.91 0.86
N LEU A 68 -0.98 2.51 0.36
CA LEU A 68 -0.58 3.89 0.60
C LEU A 68 -0.54 4.65 -0.71
N ALA A 69 -1.33 5.71 -0.82
CA ALA A 69 -1.26 6.66 -1.92
C ALA A 69 -0.32 7.83 -1.58
N SER A 70 0.43 8.26 -2.57
CA SER A 70 1.24 9.47 -2.57
C SER A 70 0.73 10.40 -3.67
N PRO A 71 -0.23 11.30 -3.36
CA PRO A 71 -0.78 12.22 -4.34
C PRO A 71 0.23 13.30 -4.73
N GLU A 72 0.37 13.53 -6.03
CA GLU A 72 1.19 14.58 -6.65
C GLU A 72 0.26 15.53 -7.43
N ILE A 73 -0.67 16.14 -6.69
CA ILE A 73 -1.77 16.98 -7.23
C ILE A 73 -1.30 18.03 -8.25
N PRO A 74 -0.18 18.76 -8.05
CA PRO A 74 0.26 19.77 -9.02
C PRO A 74 0.53 19.23 -10.44
N ILE A 75 0.82 17.94 -10.58
CA ILE A 75 1.04 17.28 -11.88
C ILE A 75 -0.09 16.30 -12.24
N GLY A 76 -1.21 16.31 -11.51
CA GLY A 76 -2.39 15.50 -11.81
C GLY A 76 -2.15 13.99 -11.71
N ARG A 77 -1.27 13.54 -10.81
CA ARG A 77 -0.90 12.13 -10.66
C ARG A 77 -1.03 11.68 -9.20
N THR A 78 -1.34 10.40 -9.01
CA THR A 78 -1.10 9.70 -7.73
C THR A 78 -0.30 8.43 -7.99
N VAL A 79 0.67 8.14 -7.12
CA VAL A 79 1.39 6.86 -7.10
C VAL A 79 1.03 6.14 -5.82
N ALA A 80 0.56 4.90 -5.89
CA ALA A 80 0.36 4.06 -4.72
C ALA A 80 1.30 2.86 -4.69
N SER A 81 1.52 2.36 -3.49
CA SER A 81 2.17 1.08 -3.21
C SER A 81 1.37 0.34 -2.15
N GLY A 82 1.57 -0.96 -2.05
CA GLY A 82 0.83 -1.78 -1.11
C GLY A 82 1.11 -3.26 -1.28
N GLY A 83 0.50 -4.04 -0.40
CA GLY A 83 0.59 -5.49 -0.44
C GLY A 83 -0.13 -6.16 0.71
N VAL A 84 -0.08 -7.48 0.70
CA VAL A 84 -0.65 -8.36 1.72
C VAL A 84 0.41 -9.40 2.09
N LEU A 85 0.53 -9.69 3.38
CA LEU A 85 1.36 -10.78 3.90
C LEU A 85 1.02 -12.09 3.22
N GLU A 86 2.03 -12.93 2.99
CA GLU A 86 1.89 -14.13 2.16
C GLU A 86 0.84 -15.10 2.68
N GLU A 87 0.80 -15.36 3.99
CA GLU A 87 -0.21 -16.22 4.62
C GLU A 87 -1.65 -15.71 4.50
N HIS A 88 -1.82 -14.43 4.15
CA HIS A 88 -3.12 -13.76 4.03
C HIS A 88 -3.51 -13.47 2.57
N ARG A 89 -2.71 -13.89 1.58
CA ARG A 89 -3.01 -13.74 0.15
C ARG A 89 -4.17 -14.64 -0.29
N SER A 90 -4.68 -14.39 -1.50
CA SER A 90 -5.78 -15.16 -2.13
C SER A 90 -7.08 -15.22 -1.31
N SER A 91 -7.27 -14.27 -0.40
CA SER A 91 -8.43 -14.16 0.50
C SER A 91 -9.35 -12.97 0.18
N GLY A 92 -9.07 -12.25 -0.93
CA GLY A 92 -9.80 -11.05 -1.34
C GLY A 92 -9.29 -9.74 -0.72
N ILE A 93 -8.41 -9.78 0.29
CA ILE A 93 -7.90 -8.58 0.99
C ILE A 93 -7.23 -7.59 0.04
N GLY A 94 -6.37 -8.08 -0.87
CA GLY A 94 -5.68 -7.21 -1.84
C GLY A 94 -6.65 -6.46 -2.74
N ARG A 95 -7.73 -7.10 -3.19
CA ARG A 95 -8.78 -6.47 -3.99
C ARG A 95 -9.58 -5.45 -3.18
N SER A 96 -9.87 -5.75 -1.90
CA SER A 96 -10.54 -4.79 -1.02
C SER A 96 -9.67 -3.56 -0.73
N LEU A 97 -8.36 -3.72 -0.56
CA LEU A 97 -7.42 -2.60 -0.42
C LEU A 97 -7.35 -1.78 -1.72
N LEU A 98 -7.23 -2.45 -2.86
CA LEU A 98 -7.19 -1.81 -4.18
C LEU A 98 -8.44 -0.98 -4.43
N GLY A 99 -9.64 -1.54 -4.21
CA GLY A 99 -10.89 -0.80 -4.37
C GLY A 99 -10.94 0.46 -3.49
N ARG A 100 -10.55 0.37 -2.22
CA ARG A 100 -10.54 1.53 -1.31
C ARG A 100 -9.57 2.63 -1.74
N ILE A 101 -8.38 2.26 -2.20
CA ILE A 101 -7.42 3.25 -2.66
C ILE A 101 -7.81 3.84 -4.01
N SER A 102 -8.43 3.05 -4.91
CA SER A 102 -8.99 3.54 -6.18
C SER A 102 -10.10 4.57 -5.93
N ASP A 103 -11.09 4.25 -5.09
CA ASP A 103 -12.16 5.18 -4.70
C ASP A 103 -11.57 6.49 -4.13
N HIS A 104 -10.54 6.38 -3.29
CA HIS A 104 -9.86 7.54 -2.72
C HIS A 104 -9.18 8.39 -3.80
N VAL A 105 -8.46 7.76 -4.73
CA VAL A 105 -7.73 8.45 -5.81
C VAL A 105 -8.68 9.11 -6.81
N GLU A 106 -9.81 8.47 -7.13
CA GLU A 106 -10.86 9.09 -7.96
C GLU A 106 -11.38 10.38 -7.32
N ASN A 107 -11.60 10.38 -6.01
CA ASN A 107 -12.05 11.57 -5.27
C ASN A 107 -11.00 12.69 -5.21
N LEU A 108 -9.72 12.39 -5.44
CA LEU A 108 -8.67 13.42 -5.57
C LEU A 108 -8.71 14.14 -6.92
N GLY A 109 -9.43 13.60 -7.91
CA GLY A 109 -9.57 14.22 -9.24
C GLY A 109 -8.26 14.25 -10.04
N VAL A 110 -7.34 13.32 -9.79
CA VAL A 110 -6.09 13.21 -10.55
C VAL A 110 -6.35 12.55 -11.91
N ALA A 111 -5.55 12.91 -12.91
CA ALA A 111 -5.67 12.36 -14.27
C ALA A 111 -5.06 10.96 -14.40
N VAL A 112 -4.06 10.63 -13.58
CA VAL A 112 -3.30 9.37 -13.69
C VAL A 112 -3.10 8.72 -12.33
N PHE A 113 -3.42 7.43 -12.25
CA PHE A 113 -3.15 6.58 -11.09
C PHE A 113 -2.13 5.49 -11.43
N HIS A 114 -0.96 5.53 -10.78
CA HIS A 114 0.07 4.50 -10.91
C HIS A 114 0.14 3.63 -9.65
N ILE A 115 0.40 2.35 -9.83
CA ILE A 115 0.69 1.43 -8.73
C ILE A 115 2.04 0.77 -8.98
N GLN A 116 2.91 0.81 -7.97
CA GLN A 116 4.14 0.04 -7.97
C GLN A 116 3.86 -1.41 -7.57
N ALA A 117 4.27 -2.35 -8.41
CA ALA A 117 4.17 -3.78 -8.15
C ALA A 117 5.49 -4.48 -8.46
N SER A 118 5.83 -5.49 -7.68
CA SER A 118 7.01 -6.34 -7.96
C SER A 118 6.82 -7.14 -9.24
N LEU A 119 7.85 -7.16 -10.11
CA LEU A 119 7.86 -7.96 -11.33
C LEU A 119 7.66 -9.46 -11.06
N ALA A 120 8.18 -9.94 -9.94
CA ALA A 120 8.05 -11.34 -9.53
C ALA A 120 6.62 -11.71 -9.10
N SER A 121 5.77 -10.73 -8.77
CA SER A 121 4.41 -10.98 -8.29
C SER A 121 3.41 -11.11 -9.44
N GLN A 122 3.26 -12.32 -9.97
CA GLN A 122 2.21 -12.62 -10.96
C GLN A 122 0.80 -12.33 -10.43
N HIS A 123 0.56 -12.61 -9.15
CA HIS A 123 -0.74 -12.35 -8.50
C HIS A 123 -1.09 -10.86 -8.48
N ALA A 124 -0.13 -9.98 -8.16
CA ALA A 124 -0.38 -8.54 -8.17
C ALA A 124 -0.65 -8.03 -9.58
N ARG A 125 0.12 -8.50 -10.57
CA ARG A 125 -0.06 -8.10 -11.98
C ARG A 125 -1.43 -8.51 -12.52
N HIS A 126 -1.83 -9.76 -12.34
CA HIS A 126 -3.16 -10.21 -12.78
C HIS A 126 -4.31 -9.48 -12.07
N MET A 127 -4.15 -9.16 -10.77
CA MET A 127 -5.15 -8.38 -10.06
C MET A 127 -5.29 -6.98 -10.64
N LEU A 128 -4.16 -6.30 -10.89
CA LEU A 128 -4.14 -4.96 -11.48
C LEU A 128 -4.72 -4.96 -12.90
N GLU A 129 -4.32 -5.91 -13.74
CA GLU A 129 -4.88 -6.09 -15.10
C GLU A 129 -6.40 -6.31 -15.07
N SER A 130 -6.92 -7.03 -14.06
CA SER A 130 -8.37 -7.24 -13.90
C SER A 130 -9.14 -5.99 -13.44
N GLU A 131 -8.43 -4.92 -13.06
CA GLU A 131 -8.97 -3.61 -12.68
C GLU A 131 -8.52 -2.54 -13.70
N ASP A 132 -8.30 -2.97 -14.95
CA ASP A 132 -7.95 -2.13 -16.12
C ASP A 132 -6.62 -1.36 -16.02
N PHE A 133 -5.75 -1.68 -15.05
CA PHE A 133 -4.39 -1.16 -15.04
C PHE A 133 -3.59 -1.76 -16.19
N VAL A 134 -2.87 -0.88 -16.90
CA VAL A 134 -1.96 -1.27 -17.97
C VAL A 134 -0.51 -1.11 -17.48
N HIS A 135 0.34 -2.06 -17.85
CA HIS A 135 1.77 -1.95 -17.61
C HIS A 135 2.38 -0.80 -18.43
N VAL A 136 3.12 0.08 -17.77
CA VAL A 136 3.68 1.29 -18.40
C VAL A 136 5.21 1.37 -18.38
N LYS A 137 5.86 0.81 -17.36
CA LYS A 137 7.30 0.96 -17.15
C LYS A 137 7.88 -0.07 -16.18
N ASP A 138 9.10 -0.50 -16.48
CA ASP A 138 9.96 -1.25 -15.55
C ASP A 138 11.07 -0.34 -14.98
N TYR A 139 11.48 -0.64 -13.75
CA TYR A 139 12.62 0.00 -13.10
C TYR A 139 13.76 -1.02 -12.96
N TRP A 140 15.00 -0.54 -13.09
CA TRP A 140 16.20 -1.36 -12.90
C TRP A 140 16.26 -1.92 -11.48
N GLN A 141 16.69 -3.18 -11.35
CA GLN A 141 16.87 -3.88 -10.07
C GLN A 141 18.31 -3.77 -9.57
#